data_AF-A0A2V2SI14-F1
#
_entry.id   AF-A0A2V2SI14-F1
#
_cell.length_a   1.000
_cell.length_b   1.000
_cell.length_c   1.000
_cell.angle_alpha   90.00
_cell.angle_beta   90.00
_cell.angle_gamma   90.00
#
_symmetry.space_group_name_H-M   'P 1'
#
loop_
_entity.id
_entity.type
_entity.pdbx_description
1 polymer ?
#
loop_
_entity_poly.entity_id
_entity_poly.type
_entity_poly.pdbx_seq_one_letter_code
_entity_poly.pdbx_strand_id
1 'polypeptide(L)'
;MDVAAINAFMREMNGNLGAPYCWNRVSGLIAALATVSFLSSKAVASTNDPGDAFATPLVQLRPVESIKLEKQDPMENAEATRIKGLVRNLSNIETNEGWSFSEFSFAPTLTTSRDYRMMLKYREMKQSAPVVELVKLGPNALPYLLDALDDQTPTKFVAEHHDMIGGMWFSDEMQWNPANVVEAKVLDGQPKNPFEAFQRLDHKKNLSSYRVKVGDVCFEIIGQIVGRHYEAVRYQMTNCKYINSPTHDTNLVQRVRSIWSSPNPAQHLLDSLLLDFATRGLSITNSPGLVLASRLQTRAATRLLYYYPQQTTNLIVQRLRHLDIGTNSIERNVTNGLGTTEFIDAIAWSKEPAIRAELQRVLLTTADPEILRAAIMATEASNEQKVRNRVEDFISQLTETDWGSLEGRELLLASGWQFGKGARPTFEHYMRNANLQRRLRMCEVLEEVCGDLSVDLLSPLLPDTRPADEDVWTYPVVPNKDEPRLPVRVCDVAAEVISKNFPRLSFKMQGTHKELDQQIQKMREQIARHDY
;
A
#
# COMPACT_ATOMS: atom_id res chain seq x y z
N MET A 1 -32.98 -2.42 2.71
CA MET A 1 -33.14 -1.37 3.73
C MET A 1 -33.93 -0.23 3.11
N ASP A 2 -34.95 0.27 3.81
CA ASP A 2 -35.80 1.38 3.36
C ASP A 2 -35.03 2.71 3.45
N VAL A 3 -35.08 3.52 2.40
CA VAL A 3 -34.47 4.87 2.35
C VAL A 3 -35.03 5.77 3.45
N ALA A 4 -36.30 5.56 3.85
CA ALA A 4 -36.90 6.27 4.97
C ALA A 4 -36.22 5.94 6.31
N ALA A 5 -35.80 4.69 6.52
CA ALA A 5 -35.11 4.26 7.74
C ALA A 5 -33.69 4.82 7.83
N ILE A 6 -32.96 4.88 6.71
CA ILE A 6 -31.64 5.53 6.63
C ILE A 6 -31.78 7.03 6.93
N ASN A 7 -32.77 7.69 6.34
CA ASN A 7 -33.02 9.11 6.57
C ASN A 7 -33.53 9.43 7.99
N ALA A 8 -34.18 8.49 8.67
CA ALA A 8 -34.58 8.63 10.07
C ALA A 8 -33.38 8.50 11.00
N PHE A 9 -32.55 7.46 10.80
CA PHE A 9 -31.32 7.23 11.54
C PHE A 9 -30.32 8.40 11.42
N MET A 10 -30.15 8.93 10.20
CA MET A 10 -29.27 10.08 9.95
C MET A 10 -29.80 11.37 10.61
N ARG A 11 -31.11 11.52 10.77
CA ARG A 11 -31.71 12.66 11.49
C ARG A 11 -31.53 12.53 13.00
N GLU A 12 -31.62 11.33 13.55
CA GLU A 12 -31.43 11.06 14.97
C GLU A 12 -29.96 11.29 15.40
N MET A 13 -28.99 10.89 14.58
CA MET A 13 -27.57 11.15 14.85
C MET A 13 -27.21 12.64 14.81
N ASN A 14 -27.86 13.42 13.93
CA ASN A 14 -27.67 14.88 13.85
C ASN A 14 -28.22 15.64 15.08
N GLY A 15 -29.15 15.06 15.84
CA GLY A 15 -29.75 15.69 17.01
C GLY A 15 -28.91 15.62 18.28
N ASN A 16 -28.04 14.60 18.41
CA ASN A 16 -27.34 14.28 19.66
C ASN A 16 -25.86 14.71 19.69
N LEU A 17 -25.28 15.13 18.56
CA LEU A 17 -23.86 15.48 18.43
C LEU A 17 -23.75 16.87 17.77
N GLY A 18 -23.64 17.92 18.58
CA GLY A 18 -23.70 19.33 18.15
C GLY A 18 -22.55 19.82 17.27
N ALA A 19 -22.42 19.30 16.03
CA ALA A 19 -21.46 19.78 15.03
C ALA A 19 -22.02 19.66 13.59
N PRO A 20 -22.71 20.69 13.06
CA PRO A 20 -23.42 20.60 11.77
C PRO A 20 -22.56 20.71 10.50
N TYR A 21 -21.29 21.13 10.57
CA TYR A 21 -20.54 21.48 9.34
C TYR A 21 -19.59 20.40 8.80
N CYS A 22 -18.96 19.57 9.64
CA CYS A 22 -18.13 18.45 9.15
C CYS A 22 -18.97 17.27 8.62
N TRP A 23 -20.17 17.05 9.18
CA TRP A 23 -21.02 15.94 8.77
C TRP A 23 -21.72 16.15 7.44
N ASN A 24 -22.03 17.36 7.01
CA ASN A 24 -22.69 17.56 5.70
C ASN A 24 -21.78 17.24 4.51
N ARG A 25 -20.45 17.45 4.62
CA ARG A 25 -19.49 17.00 3.60
C ARG A 25 -19.23 15.49 3.69
N VAL A 26 -19.11 14.93 4.90
CA VAL A 26 -18.89 13.49 5.09
C VAL A 26 -20.14 12.67 4.73
N SER A 27 -21.35 13.12 5.08
CA SER A 27 -22.61 12.48 4.67
C SER A 27 -22.90 12.68 3.20
N GLY A 28 -22.58 13.84 2.61
CA GLY A 28 -22.62 14.04 1.16
C GLY A 28 -21.64 13.13 0.42
N LEU A 29 -20.42 12.96 0.93
CA LEU A 29 -19.40 12.07 0.38
C LEU A 29 -19.74 10.59 0.61
N ILE A 30 -20.28 10.19 1.76
CA ILE A 30 -20.74 8.83 2.05
C ILE A 30 -22.00 8.51 1.24
N ALA A 31 -22.94 9.45 1.10
CA ALA A 31 -24.09 9.28 0.23
C ALA A 31 -23.66 9.23 -1.23
N ALA A 32 -22.71 10.06 -1.67
CA ALA A 32 -22.15 10.01 -3.02
C ALA A 32 -21.35 8.71 -3.26
N LEU A 33 -20.54 8.25 -2.32
CA LEU A 33 -19.79 6.99 -2.40
C LEU A 33 -20.72 5.79 -2.35
N ALA A 34 -21.71 5.78 -1.45
CA ALA A 34 -22.75 4.76 -1.41
C ALA A 34 -23.56 4.78 -2.71
N THR A 35 -23.91 5.96 -3.24
CA THR A 35 -24.63 6.09 -4.51
C THR A 35 -23.77 5.70 -5.70
N VAL A 36 -22.46 5.97 -5.70
CA VAL A 36 -21.51 5.52 -6.74
C VAL A 36 -21.27 4.01 -6.64
N SER A 37 -21.19 3.43 -5.45
CA SER A 37 -21.15 1.98 -5.25
C SER A 37 -22.49 1.31 -5.65
N PHE A 38 -23.63 1.97 -5.39
CA PHE A 38 -24.97 1.49 -5.76
C PHE A 38 -25.29 1.70 -7.24
N LEU A 39 -24.76 2.75 -7.88
CA LEU A 39 -24.91 3.04 -9.30
C LEU A 39 -23.89 2.26 -10.14
N SER A 40 -22.69 2.00 -9.64
CA SER A 40 -21.74 1.06 -10.26
C SER A 40 -22.31 -0.35 -10.27
N SER A 41 -22.99 -0.77 -9.20
CA SER A 41 -23.71 -2.05 -9.17
C SER A 41 -25.00 -2.07 -10.02
N LYS A 42 -25.68 -0.92 -10.20
CA LYS A 42 -26.89 -0.83 -11.07
C LYS A 42 -26.60 -0.58 -12.55
N ALA A 43 -25.52 0.10 -12.91
CA ALA A 43 -25.12 0.31 -14.32
C ALA A 43 -24.70 -1.00 -14.98
N VAL A 44 -24.29 -1.99 -14.19
CA VAL A 44 -24.06 -3.38 -14.62
C VAL A 44 -25.37 -4.18 -14.79
N ALA A 45 -26.50 -3.68 -14.28
CA ALA A 45 -27.76 -4.43 -14.20
C ALA A 45 -28.80 -4.10 -15.30
N SER A 46 -28.47 -3.31 -16.32
CA SER A 46 -29.48 -2.76 -17.25
C SER A 46 -29.37 -3.20 -18.72
N THR A 47 -28.54 -4.18 -19.08
CA THR A 47 -28.56 -4.73 -20.44
C THR A 47 -28.31 -6.24 -20.42
N ASN A 48 -29.37 -7.00 -20.72
CA ASN A 48 -29.36 -8.45 -20.95
C ASN A 48 -28.97 -9.27 -19.72
N ASP A 49 -29.36 -10.55 -19.73
CA ASP A 49 -29.18 -11.52 -18.65
C ASP A 49 -27.79 -11.39 -17.98
N PRO A 50 -27.69 -10.99 -16.69
CA PRO A 50 -26.41 -10.84 -16.00
C PRO A 50 -25.63 -12.15 -15.87
N GLY A 51 -26.21 -13.28 -16.27
CA GLY A 51 -25.52 -14.57 -16.38
C GLY A 51 -24.40 -14.60 -17.42
N ASP A 52 -24.51 -13.85 -18.53
CA ASP A 52 -23.55 -13.95 -19.65
C ASP A 52 -22.46 -12.86 -19.65
N ALA A 53 -22.66 -11.73 -18.97
CA ALA A 53 -21.67 -10.65 -18.92
C ALA A 53 -20.37 -11.04 -18.18
N PHE A 54 -20.41 -12.09 -17.37
CA PHE A 54 -19.23 -12.67 -16.69
C PHE A 54 -18.54 -13.78 -17.48
N ALA A 55 -19.02 -14.12 -18.69
CA ALA A 55 -18.41 -15.18 -19.50
C ALA A 55 -17.08 -14.75 -20.16
N THR A 56 -16.80 -13.45 -20.24
CA THR A 56 -15.55 -12.97 -20.84
C THR A 56 -14.41 -13.16 -19.84
N PRO A 57 -13.33 -13.89 -20.19
CA PRO A 57 -12.20 -14.07 -19.29
C PRO A 57 -11.57 -12.71 -18.96
N LEU A 58 -11.39 -12.41 -17.67
CA LEU A 58 -10.76 -11.16 -17.22
C LEU A 58 -9.27 -11.10 -17.56
N VAL A 59 -8.63 -12.26 -17.71
CA VAL A 59 -7.20 -12.39 -17.94
C VAL A 59 -6.91 -13.48 -18.98
N GLN A 60 -5.75 -13.38 -19.63
CA GLN A 60 -5.24 -14.35 -20.59
C GLN A 60 -3.82 -14.76 -20.22
N LEU A 61 -3.51 -16.05 -20.37
CA LEU A 61 -2.17 -16.57 -20.19
C LEU A 61 -1.35 -16.41 -21.48
N ARG A 62 -0.15 -15.81 -21.40
CA ARG A 62 0.86 -15.87 -22.45
C ARG A 62 1.67 -17.18 -22.36
N PRO A 63 2.51 -17.50 -23.38
CA PRO A 63 3.48 -18.58 -23.22
C PRO A 63 4.24 -18.44 -21.90
N VAL A 64 4.22 -19.51 -21.10
CA VAL A 64 4.88 -19.57 -19.79
C VAL A 64 6.27 -20.16 -20.01
N GLU A 65 7.29 -19.50 -19.50
CA GLU A 65 8.65 -20.03 -19.52
C GLU A 65 8.73 -21.35 -18.76
N SER A 66 9.46 -22.33 -19.30
CA SER A 66 9.67 -23.61 -18.63
C SER A 66 11.05 -23.64 -18.00
N ILE A 67 11.11 -23.25 -16.72
CA ILE A 67 12.34 -23.28 -15.94
C ILE A 67 12.31 -24.49 -15.01
N LYS A 68 13.32 -25.35 -15.09
CA LYS A 68 13.49 -26.47 -14.17
C LYS A 68 14.58 -26.15 -13.15
N LEU A 69 14.24 -26.27 -11.88
CA LEU A 69 15.19 -26.20 -10.79
C LEU A 69 16.02 -27.47 -10.77
N GLU A 70 17.28 -27.32 -10.39
CA GLU A 70 18.09 -28.47 -10.00
C GLU A 70 17.42 -29.20 -8.84
N LYS A 71 17.60 -30.52 -8.81
CA LYS A 71 17.06 -31.33 -7.72
C LYS A 71 17.65 -30.84 -6.41
N GLN A 72 16.81 -30.33 -5.53
CA GLN A 72 17.23 -29.91 -4.20
C GLN A 72 17.47 -31.14 -3.34
N ASP A 73 18.54 -31.10 -2.55
CA ASP A 73 18.76 -32.10 -1.51
C ASP A 73 17.64 -32.03 -0.47
N PRO A 74 17.32 -33.17 0.18
CA PRO A 74 16.40 -33.15 1.31
C PRO A 74 16.85 -32.12 2.35
N MET A 75 15.90 -31.32 2.85
CA MET A 75 16.18 -30.32 3.87
C MET A 75 16.84 -30.97 5.09
N GLU A 76 17.88 -30.32 5.61
CA GLU A 76 18.55 -30.77 6.82
C GLU A 76 17.59 -30.74 8.03
N ASN A 77 17.67 -31.76 8.88
CA ASN A 77 16.83 -31.87 10.08
C ASN A 77 16.91 -30.63 10.99
N ALA A 78 18.05 -29.93 11.00
CA ALA A 78 18.24 -28.71 11.78
C ALA A 78 17.38 -27.55 11.26
N GLU A 79 17.28 -27.37 9.94
CA GLU A 79 16.45 -26.34 9.32
C GLU A 79 14.97 -26.63 9.51
N ALA A 80 14.54 -27.89 9.33
CA ALA A 80 13.19 -28.33 9.62
C ALA A 80 12.79 -28.03 11.08
N THR A 81 13.72 -28.31 12.02
CA THR A 81 13.52 -28.00 13.44
C THR A 81 13.40 -26.50 13.69
N ARG A 82 14.22 -25.69 13.01
CA ARG A 82 14.16 -24.23 13.08
C ARG A 82 12.83 -23.70 12.57
N ILE A 83 12.35 -24.15 11.42
CA ILE A 83 11.06 -23.73 10.83
C ILE A 83 9.91 -24.04 11.80
N LYS A 84 9.85 -25.27 12.32
CA LYS A 84 8.83 -25.65 13.32
C LYS A 84 8.93 -24.78 14.58
N GLY A 85 10.14 -24.43 15.00
CA GLY A 85 10.37 -23.47 16.09
C GLY A 85 9.78 -22.08 15.78
N LEU A 86 10.00 -21.57 14.57
CA LEU A 86 9.43 -20.29 14.11
C LEU A 86 7.90 -20.33 14.08
N VAL A 87 7.29 -21.41 13.57
CA VAL A 87 5.84 -21.60 13.55
C VAL A 87 5.27 -21.58 14.98
N ARG A 88 5.86 -22.31 15.92
CA ARG A 88 5.43 -22.27 17.33
C ARG A 88 5.53 -20.86 17.93
N ASN A 89 6.56 -20.11 17.57
CA ASN A 89 6.75 -18.75 18.08
C ASN A 89 5.71 -17.75 17.55
N LEU A 90 4.90 -18.09 16.55
CA LEU A 90 3.78 -17.26 16.07
C LEU A 90 2.71 -17.05 17.16
N SER A 91 2.62 -17.94 18.16
CA SER A 91 1.72 -17.75 19.30
C SER A 91 2.01 -16.49 20.13
N ASN A 92 3.21 -15.90 19.96
CA ASN A 92 3.63 -14.69 20.68
C ASN A 92 3.25 -13.39 19.98
N ILE A 93 2.57 -13.42 18.83
CA ILE A 93 2.14 -12.21 18.11
C ILE A 93 1.05 -11.50 18.91
N GLU A 94 1.24 -10.21 19.17
CA GLU A 94 0.40 -9.38 20.05
C GLU A 94 -0.54 -8.43 19.29
N THR A 95 -0.12 -7.95 18.12
CA THR A 95 -0.89 -7.01 17.29
C THR A 95 -0.97 -7.51 15.86
N ASN A 96 -1.90 -6.98 15.06
CA ASN A 96 -1.91 -7.17 13.61
C ASN A 96 -0.94 -6.25 12.85
N GLU A 97 -0.25 -5.37 13.57
CA GLU A 97 0.67 -4.39 12.99
C GLU A 97 1.81 -5.13 12.27
N GLY A 98 1.97 -4.85 10.98
CA GLY A 98 3.10 -5.32 10.17
C GLY A 98 2.93 -6.66 9.45
N TRP A 99 1.83 -7.39 9.64
CA TRP A 99 1.51 -8.57 8.82
C TRP A 99 0.19 -8.39 8.04
N SER A 100 -0.89 -7.97 8.71
CA SER A 100 -2.27 -7.92 8.19
C SER A 100 -2.58 -6.84 7.13
N PHE A 101 -1.57 -6.20 6.53
CA PHE A 101 -1.72 -5.17 5.49
C PHE A 101 -1.25 -5.71 4.13
N SER A 102 -1.75 -6.90 3.80
CA SER A 102 -1.11 -7.81 2.86
C SER A 102 -1.23 -7.40 1.39
N GLU A 103 -1.97 -6.33 1.08
CA GLU A 103 -2.18 -5.94 -0.31
C GLU A 103 -0.84 -5.59 -0.99
N PHE A 104 0.15 -5.11 -0.22
CA PHE A 104 1.46 -4.65 -0.74
C PHE A 104 2.69 -5.14 0.04
N SER A 105 2.55 -5.79 1.19
CA SER A 105 3.70 -6.18 2.00
C SER A 105 4.24 -7.57 1.63
N PHE A 106 5.34 -7.61 0.89
CA PHE A 106 6.26 -8.75 0.91
C PHE A 106 7.28 -8.51 2.02
N ALA A 107 7.12 -9.19 3.16
CA ALA A 107 7.89 -8.91 4.38
C ALA A 107 9.42 -8.80 4.19
N PRO A 108 10.08 -9.62 3.35
CA PRO A 108 11.54 -9.54 3.20
C PRO A 108 12.06 -8.25 2.57
N THR A 109 11.29 -7.60 1.68
CA THR A 109 11.83 -6.47 0.93
C THR A 109 11.52 -5.14 1.60
N LEU A 110 10.55 -5.06 2.53
CA LEU A 110 10.07 -3.83 3.21
C LEU A 110 10.11 -2.59 2.30
N THR A 111 9.93 -2.80 1.00
CA THR A 111 9.52 -1.80 0.03
C THR A 111 8.05 -1.62 0.32
N THR A 112 7.76 -0.98 1.45
CA THR A 112 6.45 -0.42 1.69
C THR A 112 6.10 0.31 0.40
N SER A 113 5.06 -0.14 -0.32
CA SER A 113 4.48 0.68 -1.37
C SER A 113 4.32 2.07 -0.79
N ARG A 114 5.10 3.04 -1.28
CA ARG A 114 5.22 4.38 -0.69
C ARG A 114 3.85 5.02 -0.49
N ASP A 115 2.94 4.70 -1.41
CA ASP A 115 1.55 5.12 -1.42
C ASP A 115 0.75 4.69 -0.16
N TYR A 116 1.15 3.62 0.55
CA TYR A 116 0.51 3.19 1.81
C TYR A 116 1.10 3.82 3.07
N ARG A 117 2.37 4.26 3.04
CA ARG A 117 2.94 5.05 4.14
C ARG A 117 2.24 6.41 4.30
N MET A 118 1.62 6.87 3.21
CA MET A 118 0.95 8.15 3.09
C MET A 118 -0.46 8.18 3.68
N MET A 119 -1.29 7.18 3.35
CA MET A 119 -2.70 7.20 3.76
C MET A 119 -2.89 7.00 5.26
N LEU A 120 -1.91 6.38 5.91
CA LEU A 120 -1.99 6.06 7.32
C LEU A 120 -0.66 6.49 7.90
N LYS A 121 -0.67 7.50 8.79
CA LYS A 121 0.45 7.92 9.65
C LYS A 121 0.85 6.77 10.61
N TYR A 122 1.07 5.59 10.07
CA TYR A 122 1.42 4.40 10.81
C TYR A 122 2.87 4.56 11.24
N ARG A 123 2.99 4.86 12.53
CA ARG A 123 4.15 4.57 13.35
C ARG A 123 4.74 3.23 12.90
N GLU A 124 6.08 3.19 12.79
CA GLU A 124 6.92 2.03 12.49
C GLU A 124 6.25 0.69 12.85
N MET A 125 5.45 0.13 11.92
CA MET A 125 4.79 -1.14 12.19
C MET A 125 5.87 -2.18 12.37
N LYS A 126 6.04 -2.66 13.59
CA LYS A 126 7.08 -3.64 13.91
C LYS A 126 6.62 -5.00 13.40
N GLN A 127 7.12 -5.40 12.24
CA GLN A 127 6.86 -6.74 11.72
C GLN A 127 7.32 -7.81 12.72
N SER A 128 6.50 -8.84 12.89
CA SER A 128 6.85 -9.99 13.71
C SER A 128 8.06 -10.72 13.12
N ALA A 129 9.16 -10.80 13.86
CA ALA A 129 10.39 -11.44 13.38
C ALA A 129 10.16 -12.90 12.91
N PRO A 130 9.40 -13.75 13.61
CA PRO A 130 9.03 -15.08 13.10
C PRO A 130 8.32 -15.07 11.75
N VAL A 131 7.40 -14.13 11.51
CA VAL A 131 6.68 -13.98 10.23
C VAL A 131 7.69 -13.65 9.12
N VAL A 132 8.52 -12.63 9.34
CA VAL A 132 9.55 -12.21 8.37
C VAL A 132 10.46 -13.38 8.02
N GLU A 133 10.99 -14.09 9.02
CA GLU A 133 11.91 -15.22 8.79
C GLU A 133 11.25 -16.39 8.08
N LEU A 134 9.98 -16.71 8.36
CA LEU A 134 9.25 -17.75 7.63
C LEU A 134 9.00 -17.36 6.17
N VAL A 135 8.65 -16.10 5.88
CA VAL A 135 8.51 -15.63 4.50
C VAL A 135 9.86 -15.64 3.79
N LYS A 136 10.95 -15.23 4.43
CA LYS A 136 12.30 -15.31 3.82
C LYS A 136 12.67 -16.73 3.41
N LEU A 137 12.21 -17.74 4.14
CA LEU A 137 12.47 -19.15 3.83
C LEU A 137 11.66 -19.67 2.64
N GLY A 138 10.56 -19.01 2.29
CA GLY A 138 9.81 -19.26 1.06
C GLY A 138 9.41 -20.72 0.87
N PRO A 139 9.79 -21.36 -0.25
CA PRO A 139 9.36 -22.73 -0.55
C PRO A 139 9.80 -23.77 0.50
N ASN A 140 10.88 -23.51 1.23
CA ASN A 140 11.35 -24.40 2.30
C ASN A 140 10.39 -24.41 3.51
N ALA A 141 9.80 -23.25 3.84
CA ALA A 141 8.84 -23.16 4.95
C ALA A 141 7.46 -23.71 4.58
N LEU A 142 7.11 -23.72 3.29
CA LEU A 142 5.76 -23.99 2.80
C LEU A 142 5.15 -25.32 3.30
N PRO A 143 5.86 -26.48 3.29
CA PRO A 143 5.29 -27.73 3.81
C PRO A 143 4.90 -27.64 5.30
N TYR A 144 5.76 -27.03 6.12
CA TYR A 144 5.53 -26.92 7.56
C TYR A 144 4.42 -25.92 7.91
N LEU A 145 4.25 -24.88 7.08
CA LEU A 145 3.14 -23.95 7.20
C LEU A 145 1.82 -24.62 6.81
N LEU A 146 1.80 -25.43 5.75
CA LEU A 146 0.63 -26.21 5.33
C LEU A 146 0.22 -27.24 6.39
N ASP A 147 1.20 -27.88 7.04
CA ASP A 147 0.96 -28.80 8.16
C ASP A 147 0.34 -28.09 9.37
N ALA A 148 0.69 -26.82 9.61
CA ALA A 148 0.21 -26.04 10.76
C ALA A 148 -1.04 -25.18 10.47
N LEU A 149 -1.65 -25.27 9.29
CA LEU A 149 -2.82 -24.46 8.91
C LEU A 149 -4.04 -24.61 9.84
N ASP A 150 -4.20 -25.78 10.45
CA ASP A 150 -5.25 -26.10 11.40
C ASP A 150 -4.80 -25.98 12.88
N ASP A 151 -3.62 -25.39 13.14
CA ASP A 151 -3.10 -25.18 14.49
C ASP A 151 -3.95 -24.15 15.27
N GLN A 152 -4.74 -24.69 16.20
CA GLN A 152 -5.66 -23.95 17.07
C GLN A 152 -4.96 -23.14 18.17
N THR A 153 -3.63 -23.20 18.28
CA THR A 153 -2.88 -22.49 19.32
C THR A 153 -3.18 -21.00 19.25
N PRO A 154 -3.73 -20.40 20.32
CA PRO A 154 -4.07 -18.98 20.30
C PRO A 154 -2.80 -18.12 20.25
N THR A 155 -2.84 -17.06 19.46
CA THR A 155 -1.89 -15.95 19.58
C THR A 155 -2.32 -15.00 20.71
N LYS A 156 -1.45 -14.04 21.04
CA LYS A 156 -1.80 -12.96 21.97
C LYS A 156 -2.72 -11.92 21.32
N PHE A 157 -2.70 -11.80 19.98
CA PHE A 157 -3.52 -10.85 19.23
C PHE A 157 -5.01 -11.20 19.27
N VAL A 158 -5.82 -10.17 19.55
CA VAL A 158 -7.28 -10.22 19.53
C VAL A 158 -7.78 -9.16 18.57
N ALA A 159 -8.47 -9.58 17.52
CA ALA A 159 -9.23 -8.68 16.66
C ALA A 159 -10.53 -8.32 17.38
N GLU A 160 -10.79 -7.04 17.60
CA GLU A 160 -11.98 -6.55 18.29
C GLU A 160 -12.77 -5.62 17.36
N HIS A 161 -14.10 -5.61 17.49
CA HIS A 161 -14.97 -4.69 16.77
C HIS A 161 -15.83 -3.93 17.80
N HIS A 162 -15.50 -2.66 18.03
CA HIS A 162 -16.12 -1.83 19.07
C HIS A 162 -17.09 -0.78 18.54
N ASP A 163 -17.16 -0.60 17.22
CA ASP A 163 -17.90 0.54 16.65
C ASP A 163 -19.37 0.24 16.41
N MET A 164 -20.19 1.30 16.42
CA MET A 164 -21.63 1.22 16.17
C MET A 164 -21.98 0.91 14.71
N ILE A 165 -21.03 1.10 13.79
CA ILE A 165 -21.19 0.88 12.36
C ILE A 165 -20.22 -0.22 11.95
N GLY A 166 -20.67 -1.12 11.08
CA GLY A 166 -19.89 -2.26 10.59
C GLY A 166 -20.22 -3.55 11.33
N GLY A 167 -19.33 -4.52 11.19
CA GLY A 167 -19.41 -5.78 11.89
C GLY A 167 -18.13 -6.58 11.69
N MET A 168 -18.03 -7.68 12.41
CA MET A 168 -16.98 -8.66 12.20
C MET A 168 -17.59 -10.05 12.06
N TRP A 169 -17.17 -10.81 11.06
CA TRP A 169 -17.73 -12.14 10.79
C TRP A 169 -16.67 -13.04 10.15
N PHE A 170 -16.92 -14.35 10.24
CA PHE A 170 -16.09 -15.33 9.53
C PHE A 170 -16.36 -15.27 8.03
N SER A 171 -15.31 -15.45 7.26
CA SER A 171 -15.34 -15.51 5.81
C SER A 171 -14.33 -16.53 5.31
N ASP A 172 -14.38 -16.81 4.01
CA ASP A 172 -13.48 -17.75 3.35
C ASP A 172 -12.84 -17.12 2.10
N GLU A 173 -12.59 -15.80 2.17
CA GLU A 173 -11.95 -15.04 1.11
C GLU A 173 -10.55 -15.58 0.87
N MET A 174 -10.29 -15.91 -0.40
CA MET A 174 -9.01 -16.37 -0.87
C MET A 174 -8.80 -15.76 -2.24
N GLN A 175 -7.68 -15.08 -2.48
CA GLN A 175 -7.36 -14.64 -3.84
C GLN A 175 -6.80 -15.81 -4.65
N TRP A 176 -7.07 -15.83 -5.95
CA TRP A 176 -6.51 -16.80 -6.88
C TRP A 176 -6.19 -16.19 -8.24
N ASN A 177 -5.45 -16.95 -9.05
CA ASN A 177 -5.29 -16.67 -10.47
C ASN A 177 -6.30 -17.51 -11.28
N PRO A 178 -7.31 -16.88 -11.92
CA PRO A 178 -8.31 -17.61 -12.71
C PRO A 178 -7.74 -18.28 -13.96
N ALA A 179 -6.54 -17.91 -14.41
CA ALA A 179 -5.82 -18.61 -15.48
C ALA A 179 -5.06 -19.87 -14.98
N ASN A 180 -4.88 -20.02 -13.66
CA ASN A 180 -4.27 -21.22 -13.09
C ASN A 180 -5.34 -22.32 -12.96
N VAL A 181 -5.21 -23.36 -13.78
CA VAL A 181 -6.18 -24.47 -13.85
C VAL A 181 -6.33 -25.21 -12.52
N VAL A 182 -5.25 -25.32 -11.73
CA VAL A 182 -5.29 -25.99 -10.41
C VAL A 182 -6.12 -25.15 -9.44
N GLU A 183 -5.83 -23.86 -9.33
CA GLU A 183 -6.59 -22.95 -8.47
C GLU A 183 -8.06 -22.86 -8.90
N ALA A 184 -8.31 -22.65 -10.20
CA ALA A 184 -9.65 -22.57 -10.76
C ALA A 184 -10.47 -23.84 -10.48
N LYS A 185 -9.86 -25.03 -10.57
CA LYS A 185 -10.53 -26.30 -10.28
C LYS A 185 -10.87 -26.44 -8.79
N VAL A 186 -9.94 -26.08 -7.89
CA VAL A 186 -10.18 -26.16 -6.44
C VAL A 186 -11.30 -25.21 -5.99
N LEU A 187 -11.51 -24.14 -6.75
CA LEU A 187 -12.50 -23.12 -6.47
C LEU A 187 -13.78 -23.25 -7.31
N ASP A 188 -13.84 -24.29 -8.14
CA ASP A 188 -15.04 -24.62 -8.88
C ASP A 188 -16.18 -24.96 -7.91
N GLY A 189 -17.31 -24.26 -8.04
CA GLY A 189 -18.44 -24.35 -7.11
C GLY A 189 -18.44 -23.32 -5.96
N GLN A 190 -17.40 -22.48 -5.83
CA GLN A 190 -17.55 -21.26 -5.04
C GLN A 190 -18.56 -20.31 -5.70
N PRO A 191 -19.29 -19.50 -4.90
CA PRO A 191 -20.16 -18.48 -5.44
C PRO A 191 -19.34 -17.53 -6.31
N LYS A 192 -19.66 -17.46 -7.60
CA LYS A 192 -19.02 -16.51 -8.53
C LYS A 192 -19.44 -15.07 -8.23
N ASN A 193 -20.62 -14.91 -7.63
CA ASN A 193 -21.16 -13.62 -7.25
C ASN A 193 -20.72 -13.26 -5.82
N PRO A 194 -20.02 -12.12 -5.60
CA PRO A 194 -19.66 -11.64 -4.27
C PRO A 194 -20.87 -11.49 -3.34
N PHE A 195 -22.06 -11.23 -3.89
CA PHE A 195 -23.29 -11.15 -3.10
C PHE A 195 -23.78 -12.52 -2.62
N GLU A 196 -23.62 -13.57 -3.41
CA GLU A 196 -23.92 -14.94 -2.96
C GLU A 196 -22.89 -15.42 -1.94
N ALA A 197 -21.62 -15.10 -2.15
CA ALA A 197 -20.57 -15.32 -1.16
C ALA A 197 -20.93 -14.61 0.14
N PHE A 198 -21.30 -13.33 0.06
CA PHE A 198 -21.80 -12.56 1.18
C PHE A 198 -23.01 -13.24 1.84
N GLN A 199 -24.03 -13.68 1.10
CA GLN A 199 -25.20 -14.35 1.70
C GLN A 199 -24.89 -15.68 2.40
N ARG A 200 -23.85 -16.41 1.97
CA ARG A 200 -23.42 -17.66 2.60
C ARG A 200 -22.69 -17.44 3.92
N LEU A 201 -22.15 -16.24 4.16
CA LEU A 201 -21.53 -15.92 5.43
C LEU A 201 -22.58 -16.02 6.54
N ASP A 202 -22.20 -16.59 7.69
CA ASP A 202 -23.06 -16.63 8.89
C ASP A 202 -23.14 -15.24 9.52
N HIS A 203 -23.71 -14.27 8.79
CA HIS A 203 -24.00 -12.90 9.24
C HIS A 203 -24.89 -12.87 10.49
N LYS A 204 -25.53 -14.00 10.82
CA LYS A 204 -26.33 -14.10 12.04
C LYS A 204 -25.46 -14.05 13.30
N LYS A 205 -24.14 -14.22 13.19
CA LYS A 205 -23.19 -14.11 14.30
C LYS A 205 -22.14 -13.04 14.02
N ASN A 206 -22.53 -11.78 14.19
CA ASN A 206 -21.55 -10.71 14.40
C ASN A 206 -20.65 -11.08 15.59
N LEU A 207 -19.35 -11.12 15.35
CA LEU A 207 -18.32 -11.31 16.35
C LEU A 207 -18.03 -9.97 17.01
N SER A 208 -18.00 -9.93 18.34
CA SER A 208 -17.46 -8.77 19.07
C SER A 208 -15.94 -8.82 19.15
N SER A 209 -15.37 -10.04 19.25
CA SER A 209 -13.94 -10.29 19.31
C SER A 209 -13.59 -11.64 18.70
N TYR A 210 -12.38 -11.77 18.18
CA TYR A 210 -11.79 -13.00 17.70
C TYR A 210 -10.31 -13.04 18.05
N ARG A 211 -9.90 -14.06 18.82
CA ARG A 211 -8.48 -14.29 19.12
C ARG A 211 -7.85 -15.07 17.98
N VAL A 212 -6.94 -14.45 17.23
CA VAL A 212 -6.26 -15.07 16.09
C VAL A 212 -5.43 -16.29 16.53
N LYS A 213 -5.37 -17.33 15.70
CA LYS A 213 -4.64 -18.59 15.96
C LYS A 213 -3.38 -18.70 15.12
N VAL A 214 -2.49 -19.62 15.48
CA VAL A 214 -1.27 -19.91 14.72
C VAL A 214 -1.60 -20.32 13.28
N GLY A 215 -2.63 -21.15 13.06
CA GLY A 215 -3.07 -21.54 11.72
C GLY A 215 -3.51 -20.36 10.84
N ASP A 216 -4.17 -19.37 11.43
CA ASP A 216 -4.57 -18.14 10.74
C ASP A 216 -3.35 -17.34 10.27
N VAL A 217 -2.32 -17.21 11.12
CA VAL A 217 -1.07 -16.54 10.76
C VAL A 217 -0.30 -17.34 9.70
N CYS A 218 -0.32 -18.69 9.76
CA CYS A 218 0.28 -19.53 8.73
C CYS A 218 -0.38 -19.32 7.37
N PHE A 219 -1.71 -19.19 7.31
CA PHE A 219 -2.44 -18.88 6.07
C PHE A 219 -1.94 -17.59 5.43
N GLU A 220 -1.71 -16.55 6.22
CA GLU A 220 -1.20 -15.28 5.72
C GLU A 220 0.25 -15.35 5.25
N ILE A 221 1.12 -16.03 6.00
CA ILE A 221 2.51 -16.27 5.60
C ILE A 221 2.56 -17.03 4.26
N ILE A 222 1.70 -18.03 4.08
CA ILE A 222 1.57 -18.77 2.81
C ILE A 222 1.22 -17.79 1.69
N GLY A 223 0.20 -16.94 1.87
CA GLY A 223 -0.17 -15.92 0.89
C GLY A 223 1.00 -15.02 0.49
N GLN A 224 1.79 -14.58 1.48
CA GLN A 224 2.99 -13.78 1.21
C GLN A 224 4.03 -14.55 0.38
N ILE A 225 4.26 -15.84 0.64
CA ILE A 225 5.20 -16.68 -0.11
C ILE A 225 4.70 -16.90 -1.55
N VAL A 226 3.42 -17.23 -1.72
CA VAL A 226 2.83 -17.62 -3.02
C VAL A 226 2.33 -16.44 -3.85
N GLY A 227 2.36 -15.22 -3.32
CA GLY A 227 1.88 -14.03 -4.02
C GLY A 227 0.36 -13.91 -4.09
N ARG A 228 -0.33 -14.39 -3.06
CA ARG A 228 -1.80 -14.30 -2.90
C ARG A 228 -2.16 -13.47 -1.69
N HIS A 229 -3.32 -12.80 -1.77
CA HIS A 229 -3.89 -12.04 -0.66
C HIS A 229 -4.65 -12.97 0.29
N TYR A 230 -3.90 -13.69 1.13
CA TYR A 230 -4.48 -14.53 2.18
C TYR A 230 -4.42 -13.71 3.46
N GLU A 231 -5.55 -13.16 3.88
CA GLU A 231 -5.61 -12.28 5.05
C GLU A 231 -6.43 -12.93 6.16
N ALA A 232 -5.78 -13.25 7.27
CA ALA A 232 -6.49 -13.81 8.41
C ALA A 232 -7.55 -12.83 8.97
N VAL A 233 -7.21 -11.54 8.97
CA VAL A 233 -8.09 -10.45 9.40
C VAL A 233 -8.04 -9.34 8.36
N ARG A 234 -9.10 -9.19 7.56
CA ARG A 234 -9.17 -8.12 6.55
C ARG A 234 -10.07 -7.00 7.01
N TYR A 235 -9.54 -5.78 7.04
CA TYR A 235 -10.34 -4.57 7.18
C TYR A 235 -11.01 -4.21 5.85
N GLN A 236 -12.28 -3.83 5.92
CA GLN A 236 -12.99 -3.14 4.84
C GLN A 236 -13.52 -1.80 5.38
N MET A 237 -13.67 -0.83 4.48
CA MET A 237 -14.35 0.44 4.76
C MET A 237 -15.68 0.22 5.51
N THR A 238 -16.12 1.24 6.25
CA THR A 238 -17.26 1.19 7.19
C THR A 238 -17.04 0.26 8.39
N ASN A 239 -15.78 0.08 8.79
CA ASN A 239 -15.38 -0.73 9.95
C ASN A 239 -15.80 -2.20 9.90
N CYS A 240 -15.93 -2.77 8.69
CA CYS A 240 -16.18 -4.19 8.53
C CYS A 240 -14.87 -4.97 8.66
N LYS A 241 -14.90 -6.13 9.34
CA LYS A 241 -13.76 -7.04 9.48
C LYS A 241 -14.12 -8.45 9.06
N TYR A 242 -13.39 -8.99 8.09
CA TYR A 242 -13.52 -10.39 7.67
C TYR A 242 -12.46 -11.22 8.39
N ILE A 243 -12.90 -12.30 9.03
CA ILE A 243 -12.02 -13.29 9.66
C ILE A 243 -11.92 -14.51 8.75
N ASN A 244 -10.84 -14.63 7.98
CA ASN A 244 -10.57 -15.81 7.15
C ASN A 244 -9.72 -16.80 7.96
N SER A 245 -10.39 -17.63 8.75
CA SER A 245 -9.73 -18.52 9.69
C SER A 245 -9.74 -19.98 9.20
N PRO A 246 -8.61 -20.53 8.72
CA PRO A 246 -8.49 -21.98 8.45
C PRO A 246 -8.74 -22.83 9.70
N THR A 247 -8.50 -22.28 10.90
CA THR A 247 -8.78 -22.97 12.16
C THR A 247 -10.28 -23.07 12.45
N HIS A 248 -11.10 -22.20 11.84
CA HIS A 248 -12.54 -22.24 11.91
C HIS A 248 -13.19 -22.99 10.73
N ASP A 249 -12.68 -22.77 9.51
CA ASP A 249 -13.21 -23.37 8.28
C ASP A 249 -12.26 -24.44 7.71
N THR A 250 -12.64 -25.71 7.91
CA THR A 250 -11.87 -26.85 7.40
C THR A 250 -11.84 -26.92 5.88
N ASN A 251 -12.80 -26.34 5.16
CA ASN A 251 -12.77 -26.28 3.70
C ASN A 251 -11.68 -25.33 3.22
N LEU A 252 -11.46 -24.20 3.90
CA LEU A 252 -10.35 -23.31 3.61
C LEU A 252 -9.01 -24.02 3.73
N VAL A 253 -8.80 -24.81 4.81
CA VAL A 253 -7.59 -25.65 4.98
C VAL A 253 -7.41 -26.59 3.79
N GLN A 254 -8.46 -27.32 3.42
CA GLN A 254 -8.41 -28.30 2.33
C GLN A 254 -8.10 -27.65 0.98
N ARG A 255 -8.68 -26.48 0.69
CA ARG A 255 -8.41 -25.73 -0.55
C ARG A 255 -6.96 -25.29 -0.62
N VAL A 256 -6.44 -24.69 0.45
CA VAL A 256 -5.04 -24.22 0.49
C VAL A 256 -4.07 -25.39 0.35
N ARG A 257 -4.29 -26.51 1.06
CA ARG A 257 -3.49 -27.73 0.91
C ARG A 257 -3.60 -28.31 -0.52
N SER A 258 -4.78 -28.35 -1.10
CA SER A 258 -4.99 -28.89 -2.46
C SER A 258 -4.28 -28.08 -3.54
N ILE A 259 -4.14 -26.77 -3.36
CA ILE A 259 -3.43 -25.90 -4.31
C ILE A 259 -1.92 -26.01 -4.13
N TRP A 260 -1.42 -26.04 -2.88
CA TRP A 260 -0.01 -25.80 -2.59
C TRP A 260 0.79 -27.01 -2.10
N SER A 261 0.15 -28.11 -1.70
CA SER A 261 0.86 -29.34 -1.34
C SER A 261 1.49 -29.97 -2.58
N SER A 262 2.81 -30.16 -2.54
CA SER A 262 3.57 -30.78 -3.63
C SER A 262 4.77 -31.54 -3.06
N PRO A 263 5.16 -32.69 -3.66
CA PRO A 263 6.42 -33.36 -3.32
C PRO A 263 7.66 -32.52 -3.66
N ASN A 264 7.52 -31.53 -4.55
CA ASN A 264 8.56 -30.55 -4.86
C ASN A 264 7.98 -29.12 -4.71
N PRO A 265 7.93 -28.59 -3.47
CA PRO A 265 7.31 -27.29 -3.20
C PRO A 265 8.05 -26.14 -3.91
N ALA A 266 9.37 -26.22 -4.06
CA ALA A 266 10.16 -25.20 -4.73
C ALA A 266 9.85 -25.09 -6.22
N GLN A 267 9.77 -26.22 -6.94
CA GLN A 267 9.40 -26.22 -8.35
C GLN A 267 7.94 -25.82 -8.54
N HIS A 268 7.04 -26.32 -7.68
CA HIS A 268 5.62 -25.98 -7.75
C HIS A 268 5.36 -24.49 -7.56
N LEU A 269 6.04 -23.88 -6.58
CA LEU A 269 5.97 -22.43 -6.37
C LEU A 269 6.53 -21.67 -7.58
N LEU A 270 7.70 -22.06 -8.11
CA LEU A 270 8.27 -21.42 -9.30
C LEU A 270 7.31 -21.48 -10.49
N ASP A 271 6.74 -22.65 -10.79
CA ASP A 271 5.82 -22.86 -11.92
C ASP A 271 4.57 -21.97 -11.76
N SER A 272 4.03 -21.86 -10.54
CA SER A 272 2.88 -20.99 -10.24
C SER A 272 3.22 -19.50 -10.42
N LEU A 273 4.37 -19.05 -9.92
CA LEU A 273 4.80 -17.66 -10.08
C LEU A 273 5.11 -17.31 -11.55
N LEU A 274 5.67 -18.24 -12.34
CA LEU A 274 5.88 -18.03 -13.78
C LEU A 274 4.54 -17.91 -14.53
N LEU A 275 3.53 -18.69 -14.14
CA LEU A 275 2.18 -18.58 -14.69
C LEU A 275 1.55 -17.22 -14.35
N ASP A 276 1.65 -16.77 -13.11
CA ASP A 276 1.18 -15.44 -12.68
C ASP A 276 1.88 -14.32 -13.44
N PHE A 277 3.20 -14.42 -13.60
CA PHE A 277 4.00 -13.47 -14.37
C PHE A 277 3.61 -13.42 -15.86
N ALA A 278 3.13 -14.54 -16.41
CA ALA A 278 2.64 -14.62 -17.78
C ALA A 278 1.17 -14.16 -17.94
N THR A 279 0.44 -13.92 -16.85
CA THR A 279 -0.99 -13.59 -16.86
C THR A 279 -1.23 -12.11 -17.23
N ARG A 280 -1.94 -11.85 -18.32
CA ARG A 280 -2.25 -10.51 -18.86
C ARG A 280 -3.70 -10.12 -18.64
N GLY A 281 -3.98 -8.84 -18.46
CA GLY A 281 -5.35 -8.34 -18.39
C GLY A 281 -5.99 -8.28 -19.77
N LEU A 282 -7.23 -8.76 -19.89
CA LEU A 282 -8.04 -8.64 -21.10
C LEU A 282 -9.05 -7.51 -20.91
N SER A 283 -8.73 -6.27 -21.34
CA SER A 283 -9.73 -5.21 -21.58
C SER A 283 -9.07 -3.90 -22.03
N ILE A 284 -9.88 -3.03 -22.62
CA ILE A 284 -9.68 -1.59 -22.67
C ILE A 284 -9.83 -0.95 -21.26
N THR A 285 -8.95 0.01 -20.98
CA THR A 285 -8.90 1.04 -19.91
C THR A 285 -9.57 0.71 -18.56
N ASN A 286 -8.79 0.56 -17.48
CA ASN A 286 -9.23 0.42 -16.08
C ASN A 286 -10.18 -0.74 -15.78
N SER A 287 -10.04 -1.86 -16.48
CA SER A 287 -10.84 -3.04 -16.17
C SER A 287 -10.33 -3.77 -14.93
N PRO A 288 -11.23 -4.52 -14.24
CA PRO A 288 -10.84 -5.47 -13.20
C PRO A 288 -9.75 -6.46 -13.65
N GLY A 289 -9.74 -6.82 -14.94
CA GLY A 289 -8.76 -7.71 -15.54
C GLY A 289 -7.34 -7.14 -15.55
N LEU A 290 -7.18 -5.86 -15.92
CA LEU A 290 -5.88 -5.20 -15.90
C LEU A 290 -5.34 -5.03 -14.48
N VAL A 291 -6.21 -4.68 -13.52
CA VAL A 291 -5.85 -4.58 -12.10
C VAL A 291 -5.42 -5.94 -11.55
N LEU A 292 -6.19 -6.99 -11.83
CA LEU A 292 -5.87 -8.36 -11.41
C LEU A 292 -4.54 -8.84 -12.01
N ALA A 293 -4.34 -8.68 -13.32
CA ALA A 293 -3.11 -9.06 -13.99
C ALA A 293 -1.90 -8.28 -13.50
N SER A 294 -2.07 -6.97 -13.23
CA SER A 294 -1.03 -6.14 -12.62
C SER A 294 -0.61 -6.73 -11.27
N ARG A 295 -1.56 -6.99 -10.37
CA ARG A 295 -1.29 -7.57 -9.04
C ARG A 295 -0.60 -8.93 -9.11
N LEU A 296 -1.05 -9.82 -10.01
CA LEU A 296 -0.43 -11.13 -10.20
C LEU A 296 1.02 -10.99 -10.69
N GLN A 297 1.25 -10.19 -11.73
CA GLN A 297 2.57 -10.01 -12.33
C GLN A 297 3.56 -9.32 -11.40
N THR A 298 3.16 -8.24 -10.71
CA THR A 298 4.05 -7.51 -9.79
C THR A 298 4.43 -8.38 -8.61
N ARG A 299 3.47 -9.08 -8.00
CA ARG A 299 3.74 -9.99 -6.88
C ARG A 299 4.62 -11.16 -7.29
N ALA A 300 4.36 -11.73 -8.46
CA ALA A 300 5.19 -12.79 -9.02
C ALA A 300 6.61 -12.31 -9.26
N ALA A 301 6.80 -11.15 -9.90
CA ALA A 301 8.11 -10.58 -10.18
C ALA A 301 8.95 -10.39 -8.90
N THR A 302 8.37 -9.83 -7.84
CA THR A 302 9.07 -9.67 -6.55
C THR A 302 9.55 -11.02 -6.00
N ARG A 303 8.72 -12.06 -6.06
CA ARG A 303 9.03 -13.39 -5.49
C ARG A 303 9.97 -14.20 -6.36
N LEU A 304 9.85 -14.09 -7.68
CA LEU A 304 10.79 -14.66 -8.64
C LEU A 304 12.20 -14.11 -8.40
N LEU A 305 12.34 -12.80 -8.23
CA LEU A 305 13.62 -12.17 -7.91
C LEU A 305 14.15 -12.49 -6.52
N TYR A 306 13.26 -12.70 -5.55
CA TYR A 306 13.68 -12.99 -4.18
C TYR A 306 14.09 -14.46 -3.99
N TYR A 307 13.29 -15.42 -4.45
CA TYR A 307 13.54 -16.85 -4.25
C TYR A 307 14.34 -17.52 -5.38
N TYR A 308 14.26 -16.99 -6.60
CA TYR A 308 14.85 -17.61 -7.80
C TYR A 308 15.63 -16.60 -8.67
N PRO A 309 16.49 -15.73 -8.10
CA PRO A 309 17.17 -14.68 -8.86
C PRO A 309 18.03 -15.25 -9.98
N GLN A 310 18.75 -16.37 -9.76
CA GLN A 310 19.64 -16.94 -10.78
C GLN A 310 18.88 -17.41 -12.02
N GLN A 311 17.67 -17.95 -11.84
CA GLN A 311 16.87 -18.49 -12.92
C GLN A 311 16.05 -17.42 -13.64
N THR A 312 15.64 -16.37 -12.93
CA THR A 312 14.58 -15.45 -13.41
C THR A 312 15.07 -14.05 -13.77
N THR A 313 16.31 -13.69 -13.44
CA THR A 313 16.86 -12.36 -13.76
C THR A 313 16.72 -12.00 -15.24
N ASN A 314 17.07 -12.92 -16.14
CA ASN A 314 16.98 -12.67 -17.59
C ASN A 314 15.54 -12.46 -18.06
N LEU A 315 14.57 -13.18 -17.47
CA LEU A 315 13.14 -13.01 -17.78
C LEU A 315 12.67 -11.59 -17.42
N ILE A 316 13.07 -11.09 -16.24
CA ILE A 316 12.70 -9.73 -15.78
C ILE A 316 13.40 -8.65 -16.60
N VAL A 317 14.68 -8.83 -16.94
CA VAL A 317 15.44 -7.93 -17.84
C VAL A 317 14.77 -7.84 -19.21
N GLN A 318 14.41 -8.98 -19.80
CA GLN A 318 13.69 -9.00 -21.07
C GLN A 318 12.34 -8.30 -20.96
N ARG A 319 11.63 -8.50 -19.84
CA ARG A 319 10.36 -7.80 -19.61
C ARG A 319 10.54 -6.29 -19.58
N LEU A 320 11.53 -5.77 -18.85
CA LEU A 320 11.84 -4.34 -18.75
C LEU A 320 12.20 -3.72 -20.10
N ARG A 321 12.94 -4.43 -20.95
CA ARG A 321 13.31 -3.97 -22.30
C ARG A 321 12.09 -3.72 -23.21
N HIS A 322 11.03 -4.50 -23.01
CA HIS A 322 9.82 -4.44 -23.84
C HIS A 322 8.67 -3.68 -23.18
N LEU A 323 8.89 -3.03 -22.03
CA LEU A 323 7.88 -2.15 -21.47
C LEU A 323 7.75 -0.92 -22.36
N ASP A 324 6.51 -0.63 -22.76
CA ASP A 324 6.15 0.72 -23.15
C ASP A 324 6.32 1.66 -21.94
N ILE A 325 7.04 2.76 -22.13
CA ILE A 325 7.32 3.79 -21.11
C ILE A 325 6.83 5.17 -21.58
N GLY A 326 5.89 5.21 -22.53
CA GLY A 326 5.22 6.42 -22.97
C GLY A 326 4.40 7.09 -21.85
N THR A 327 3.94 8.32 -22.09
CA THR A 327 3.28 9.17 -21.07
C THR A 327 1.77 8.93 -20.92
N ASN A 328 1.12 8.26 -21.88
CA ASN A 328 -0.29 7.90 -21.77
C ASN A 328 -0.42 6.65 -20.90
N SER A 329 -0.65 6.82 -19.59
CA SER A 329 -0.65 5.73 -18.61
C SER A 329 -1.64 4.61 -18.96
N ILE A 330 -2.81 4.95 -19.49
CA ILE A 330 -3.85 4.00 -19.85
C ILE A 330 -3.40 3.15 -21.05
N GLU A 331 -3.01 3.78 -22.15
CA GLU A 331 -2.57 3.08 -23.36
C GLU A 331 -1.33 2.24 -23.08
N ARG A 332 -0.36 2.80 -22.35
CA ARG A 332 0.84 2.12 -21.89
C ARG A 332 0.50 0.86 -21.11
N ASN A 333 -0.38 0.96 -20.11
CA ASN A 333 -0.73 -0.18 -19.26
C ASN A 333 -1.50 -1.27 -20.02
N VAL A 334 -2.35 -0.89 -20.98
CA VAL A 334 -3.03 -1.83 -21.88
C VAL A 334 -2.01 -2.54 -22.78
N THR A 335 -1.10 -1.79 -23.43
CA THR A 335 -0.02 -2.34 -24.28
C THR A 335 0.87 -3.31 -23.50
N ASN A 336 1.24 -2.92 -22.28
CA ASN A 336 2.01 -3.76 -21.38
C ASN A 336 1.17 -4.91 -20.80
N GLY A 337 -0.16 -4.81 -20.78
CA GLY A 337 -1.07 -5.76 -20.13
C GLY A 337 -0.86 -5.86 -18.62
N LEU A 338 -0.39 -4.77 -17.99
CA LEU A 338 -0.15 -4.62 -16.54
C LEU A 338 0.06 -3.13 -16.18
N GLY A 339 -0.05 -2.78 -14.90
CA GLY A 339 0.31 -1.45 -14.36
C GLY A 339 1.82 -1.20 -14.37
N THR A 340 2.30 -0.42 -15.34
CA THR A 340 3.73 -0.27 -15.65
C THR A 340 4.51 0.32 -14.48
N THR A 341 3.95 1.33 -13.83
CA THR A 341 4.55 2.02 -12.68
C THR A 341 4.69 1.04 -11.51
N GLU A 342 3.64 0.29 -11.19
CA GLU A 342 3.61 -0.68 -10.11
C GLU A 342 4.61 -1.81 -10.33
N PHE A 343 4.81 -2.24 -11.58
CA PHE A 343 5.78 -3.28 -11.89
C PHE A 343 7.22 -2.83 -11.72
N ILE A 344 7.53 -1.62 -12.16
CA ILE A 344 8.86 -1.02 -11.98
C ILE A 344 9.14 -0.87 -10.49
N ASP A 345 8.19 -0.33 -9.71
CA ASP A 345 8.33 -0.18 -8.25
C ASP A 345 8.57 -1.54 -7.56
N ALA A 346 7.81 -2.57 -7.94
CA ALA A 346 7.89 -3.92 -7.37
C ALA A 346 9.25 -4.61 -7.54
N ILE A 347 10.08 -4.16 -8.49
CA ILE A 347 11.42 -4.73 -8.76
C ILE A 347 12.57 -3.75 -8.53
N ALA A 348 12.29 -2.48 -8.20
CA ALA A 348 13.30 -1.43 -8.09
C ALA A 348 14.32 -1.67 -6.94
N TRP A 349 13.95 -2.50 -5.96
CA TRP A 349 14.82 -2.92 -4.86
C TRP A 349 15.86 -3.97 -5.25
N SER A 350 15.70 -4.64 -6.39
CA SER A 350 16.61 -5.69 -6.83
C SER A 350 18.04 -5.18 -6.91
N LYS A 351 19.00 -5.99 -6.47
CA LYS A 351 20.44 -5.69 -6.53
C LYS A 351 21.13 -6.34 -7.74
N GLU A 352 20.38 -7.08 -8.56
CA GLU A 352 20.92 -7.79 -9.72
C GLU A 352 21.42 -6.79 -10.77
N PRO A 353 22.73 -6.80 -11.13
CA PRO A 353 23.31 -5.76 -11.99
C PRO A 353 22.59 -5.58 -13.33
N ALA A 354 22.14 -6.67 -13.95
CA ALA A 354 21.42 -6.61 -15.23
C ALA A 354 20.06 -5.90 -15.11
N ILE A 355 19.36 -6.07 -13.98
CA ILE A 355 18.09 -5.39 -13.71
C ILE A 355 18.35 -3.92 -13.38
N ARG A 356 19.37 -3.61 -12.57
CA ARG A 356 19.79 -2.23 -12.29
C ARG A 356 20.10 -1.47 -13.57
N ALA A 357 20.84 -2.09 -14.49
CA ALA A 357 21.19 -1.48 -15.77
C ALA A 357 19.93 -1.13 -16.61
N GLU A 358 18.94 -2.02 -16.68
CA GLU A 358 17.69 -1.73 -17.40
C GLU A 358 16.82 -0.69 -16.69
N LEU A 359 16.73 -0.71 -15.36
CA LEU A 359 16.02 0.31 -14.61
C LEU A 359 16.69 1.68 -14.75
N GLN A 360 18.02 1.75 -14.80
CA GLN A 360 18.76 2.96 -15.12
C GLN A 360 18.44 3.47 -16.51
N ARG A 361 18.36 2.57 -17.51
CA ARG A 361 17.91 2.95 -18.86
C ARG A 361 16.50 3.54 -18.83
N VAL A 362 15.54 2.87 -18.17
CA VAL A 362 14.16 3.37 -18.03
C VAL A 362 14.14 4.74 -17.36
N LEU A 363 14.84 4.90 -16.24
CA LEU A 363 14.95 6.15 -15.49
C LEU A 363 15.48 7.30 -16.35
N LEU A 364 16.52 7.04 -17.16
CA LEU A 364 17.16 8.08 -17.98
C LEU A 364 16.40 8.40 -19.27
N THR A 365 15.50 7.52 -19.71
CA THR A 365 14.81 7.66 -21.01
C THR A 365 13.32 7.95 -20.91
N THR A 366 12.70 7.71 -19.75
CA THR A 366 11.27 7.99 -19.55
C THR A 366 10.96 9.48 -19.66
N ALA A 367 9.82 9.78 -20.26
CA ALA A 367 9.20 11.12 -20.24
C ALA A 367 8.04 11.20 -19.25
N ASP A 368 7.74 10.11 -18.54
CA ASP A 368 6.66 10.03 -17.55
C ASP A 368 7.22 10.17 -16.11
N PRO A 369 6.69 11.11 -15.31
CA PRO A 369 7.15 11.36 -13.94
C PRO A 369 6.81 10.22 -12.96
N GLU A 370 5.72 9.47 -13.16
CA GLU A 370 5.39 8.31 -12.32
C GLU A 370 6.39 7.18 -12.54
N ILE A 371 6.77 6.93 -13.80
CA ILE A 371 7.80 5.94 -14.13
C ILE A 371 9.15 6.37 -13.57
N LEU A 372 9.50 7.65 -13.67
CA LEU A 372 10.72 8.20 -13.08
C LEU A 372 10.73 7.95 -11.56
N ARG A 373 9.62 8.26 -10.88
CA ARG A 373 9.45 8.04 -9.45
C ARG A 373 9.63 6.58 -9.07
N ALA A 374 8.96 5.66 -9.77
CA ALA A 374 9.05 4.22 -9.51
C ALA A 374 10.47 3.69 -9.72
N ALA A 375 11.18 4.19 -10.73
CA ALA A 375 12.54 3.74 -11.04
C ALA A 375 13.62 4.38 -10.15
N ILE A 376 13.33 5.46 -9.40
CA ILE A 376 14.38 6.25 -8.72
C ILE A 376 15.17 5.44 -7.68
N MET A 377 14.55 4.45 -7.04
CA MET A 377 15.20 3.54 -6.10
C MET A 377 16.27 2.67 -6.76
N ALA A 378 16.23 2.59 -8.09
CA ALA A 378 17.23 1.93 -8.90
C ALA A 378 18.52 2.75 -9.08
N THR A 379 18.62 3.96 -8.51
CA THR A 379 19.79 4.85 -8.67
C THR A 379 21.06 4.27 -8.07
N GLU A 380 22.10 4.21 -8.88
CA GLU A 380 23.46 3.87 -8.47
C GLU A 380 24.26 5.13 -8.17
N ALA A 381 25.23 5.04 -7.26
CA ALA A 381 26.07 6.17 -6.87
C ALA A 381 26.79 6.82 -8.07
N SER A 382 27.17 6.01 -9.07
CA SER A 382 27.82 6.45 -10.31
C SER A 382 26.92 7.33 -11.20
N ASN A 383 25.60 7.24 -11.05
CA ASN A 383 24.61 7.98 -11.85
C ASN A 383 23.82 9.01 -11.04
N GLU A 384 24.06 9.12 -9.73
CA GLU A 384 23.29 9.98 -8.80
C GLU A 384 23.08 11.39 -9.35
N GLN A 385 24.14 12.07 -9.82
CA GLN A 385 24.02 13.42 -10.35
C GLN A 385 23.14 13.49 -11.60
N LYS A 386 23.24 12.52 -12.51
CA LYS A 386 22.41 12.49 -13.73
C LYS A 386 20.94 12.30 -13.37
N VAL A 387 20.65 11.43 -12.40
CA VAL A 387 19.28 11.22 -11.92
C VAL A 387 18.74 12.47 -11.25
N ARG A 388 19.53 13.14 -10.39
CA ARG A 388 19.12 14.41 -9.77
C ARG A 388 18.79 15.47 -10.81
N ASN A 389 19.64 15.66 -11.81
CA ASN A 389 19.37 16.59 -12.90
C ASN A 389 18.06 16.24 -13.62
N ARG A 390 17.80 14.95 -13.87
CA ARG A 390 16.56 14.51 -14.50
C ARG A 390 15.34 14.83 -13.63
N VAL A 391 15.41 14.59 -12.33
CA VAL A 391 14.35 14.93 -11.37
C VAL A 391 14.10 16.44 -11.37
N GLU A 392 15.16 17.25 -11.37
CA GLU A 392 15.08 18.71 -11.47
C GLU A 392 14.46 19.19 -12.78
N ASP A 393 14.76 18.53 -13.90
CA ASP A 393 14.14 18.83 -15.20
C ASP A 393 12.62 18.61 -15.15
N PHE A 394 12.16 17.51 -14.57
CA PHE A 394 10.73 17.24 -14.40
C PHE A 394 10.08 18.24 -13.45
N ILE A 395 10.71 18.52 -12.32
CA ILE A 395 10.24 19.53 -11.36
C ILE A 395 10.10 20.90 -12.04
N SER A 396 11.01 21.24 -12.94
CA SER A 396 10.98 22.53 -13.65
C SER A 396 9.82 22.65 -14.66
N GLN A 397 9.27 21.52 -15.11
CA GLN A 397 8.22 21.47 -16.12
C GLN A 397 6.81 21.47 -15.55
N LEU A 398 6.66 21.17 -14.26
CA LEU A 398 5.38 21.23 -13.56
C LEU A 398 4.79 22.65 -13.71
N THR A 399 3.49 22.77 -14.05
CA THR A 399 2.82 24.07 -14.22
C THR A 399 2.12 24.52 -12.94
N GLU A 400 1.78 25.82 -12.82
CA GLU A 400 1.02 26.38 -11.67
C GLU A 400 -0.23 25.58 -11.26
N THR A 401 -0.88 24.92 -12.20
CA THR A 401 -2.07 24.09 -11.96
C THR A 401 -1.73 22.63 -11.61
N ASP A 402 -0.58 22.13 -12.09
CA ASP A 402 -0.13 20.76 -11.83
C ASP A 402 0.45 20.61 -10.41
N TRP A 403 0.62 21.69 -9.64
CA TRP A 403 1.15 21.58 -8.26
C TRP A 403 0.12 21.08 -7.24
N GLY A 404 -1.17 21.15 -7.59
CA GLY A 404 -2.22 20.44 -6.87
C GLY A 404 -2.18 18.93 -7.13
N SER A 405 -1.50 18.47 -8.18
CA SER A 405 -1.35 17.05 -8.47
C SER A 405 -0.51 16.38 -7.39
N LEU A 406 -0.82 15.11 -7.16
CA LEU A 406 -0.05 14.23 -6.30
C LEU A 406 1.40 14.05 -6.84
N GLU A 407 1.60 14.19 -8.15
CA GLU A 407 2.84 13.84 -8.85
C GLU A 407 4.06 14.66 -8.40
N GLY A 408 3.96 15.99 -8.33
CA GLY A 408 5.09 16.85 -7.98
C GLY A 408 5.61 16.62 -6.56
N ARG A 409 4.68 16.39 -5.62
CA ARG A 409 4.98 16.03 -4.23
C ARG A 409 5.67 14.67 -4.15
N GLU A 410 5.11 13.68 -4.82
CA GLU A 410 5.64 12.32 -4.82
C GLU A 410 7.06 12.25 -5.38
N LEU A 411 7.37 13.06 -6.40
CA LEU A 411 8.71 13.15 -6.95
C LEU A 411 9.72 13.79 -5.96
N LEU A 412 9.31 14.81 -5.21
CA LEU A 412 10.13 15.42 -4.15
C LEU A 412 10.40 14.45 -3.00
N LEU A 413 9.37 13.73 -2.53
CA LEU A 413 9.54 12.68 -1.51
C LEU A 413 10.49 11.59 -1.99
N ALA A 414 10.30 11.14 -3.24
CA ALA A 414 11.14 10.14 -3.86
C ALA A 414 12.61 10.58 -3.94
N SER A 415 12.86 11.85 -4.27
CA SER A 415 14.18 12.48 -4.23
C SER A 415 14.76 12.50 -2.81
N GLY A 416 13.99 12.96 -1.81
CA GLY A 416 14.44 13.04 -0.42
C GLY A 416 14.78 11.67 0.18
N TRP A 417 13.95 10.64 -0.05
CA TRP A 417 14.25 9.28 0.38
C TRP A 417 15.50 8.70 -0.30
N GLN A 418 15.69 8.96 -1.60
CA GLN A 418 16.79 8.38 -2.36
C GLN A 418 18.14 9.07 -2.10
N PHE A 419 18.15 10.40 -1.98
CA PHE A 419 19.39 11.19 -1.91
C PHE A 419 19.66 11.77 -0.53
N GLY A 420 18.71 11.72 0.41
CA GLY A 420 18.85 12.34 1.73
C GLY A 420 19.25 13.81 1.62
N LYS A 421 20.32 14.21 2.33
CA LYS A 421 20.91 15.57 2.21
C LYS A 421 21.28 15.96 0.79
N GLY A 422 21.61 14.98 -0.07
CA GLY A 422 21.92 15.20 -1.47
C GLY A 422 20.73 15.68 -2.32
N ALA A 423 19.50 15.65 -1.78
CA ALA A 423 18.31 16.23 -2.42
C ALA A 423 18.20 17.75 -2.26
N ARG A 424 19.05 18.37 -1.42
CA ARG A 424 19.00 19.81 -1.14
C ARG A 424 18.98 20.69 -2.40
N PRO A 425 19.83 20.50 -3.42
CA PRO A 425 19.80 21.34 -4.62
C PRO A 425 18.44 21.29 -5.33
N THR A 426 17.82 20.12 -5.39
CA THR A 426 16.51 19.89 -5.98
C THR A 426 15.41 20.61 -5.21
N PHE A 427 15.47 20.59 -3.86
CA PHE A 427 14.53 21.31 -3.00
C PHE A 427 14.70 22.83 -3.11
N GLU A 428 15.93 23.33 -3.13
CA GLU A 428 16.23 24.75 -3.32
C GLU A 428 15.75 25.24 -4.70
N HIS A 429 15.94 24.43 -5.74
CA HIS A 429 15.44 24.72 -7.07
C HIS A 429 13.91 24.77 -7.11
N TYR A 430 13.23 23.79 -6.49
CA TYR A 430 11.76 23.79 -6.36
C TYR A 430 11.24 25.03 -5.63
N MET A 431 11.96 25.45 -4.58
CA MET A 431 11.62 26.61 -3.75
C MET A 431 11.95 27.97 -4.38
N ARG A 432 12.74 27.99 -5.46
CA ARG A 432 13.09 29.24 -6.17
C ARG A 432 11.82 29.85 -6.77
N ASN A 433 11.48 31.05 -6.31
CA ASN A 433 10.24 31.76 -6.68
C ASN A 433 8.96 30.95 -6.35
N ALA A 434 9.00 30.13 -5.30
CA ALA A 434 7.85 29.32 -4.90
C ALA A 434 6.64 30.17 -4.51
N ASN A 435 5.50 29.85 -5.14
CA ASN A 435 4.18 30.32 -4.75
C ASN A 435 3.75 29.70 -3.40
N LEU A 436 2.57 30.08 -2.92
CA LEU A 436 2.02 29.60 -1.65
C LEU A 436 1.96 28.07 -1.57
N GLN A 437 1.41 27.41 -2.59
CA GLN A 437 1.24 25.95 -2.62
C GLN A 437 2.58 25.22 -2.57
N ARG A 438 3.60 25.67 -3.33
CA ARG A 438 4.93 25.05 -3.29
C ARG A 438 5.58 25.17 -1.92
N ARG A 439 5.42 26.30 -1.23
CA ARG A 439 5.95 26.49 0.13
C ARG A 439 5.34 25.48 1.10
N LEU A 440 4.01 25.34 1.08
CA LEU A 440 3.30 24.37 1.92
C LEU A 440 3.67 22.93 1.56
N ARG A 441 3.83 22.64 0.27
CA ARG A 441 4.26 21.31 -0.18
C ARG A 441 5.66 20.96 0.29
N MET A 442 6.57 21.92 0.30
CA MET A 442 7.90 21.70 0.87
C MET A 442 7.84 21.46 2.38
N CYS A 443 6.93 22.10 3.11
CA CYS A 443 6.67 21.76 4.51
C CYS A 443 6.24 20.29 4.65
N GLU A 444 5.24 19.83 3.87
CA GLU A 444 4.80 18.42 3.87
C GLU A 444 5.94 17.46 3.56
N VAL A 445 6.74 17.76 2.53
CA VAL A 445 7.89 16.93 2.13
C VAL A 445 8.91 16.86 3.26
N LEU A 446 9.31 17.99 3.84
CA LEU A 446 10.32 18.03 4.90
C LEU A 446 9.82 17.50 6.26
N GLU A 447 8.50 17.37 6.44
CA GLU A 447 7.92 16.64 7.56
C GLU A 447 8.15 15.13 7.46
N GLU A 448 8.25 14.60 6.23
CA GLU A 448 8.39 13.17 5.95
C GLU A 448 9.82 12.74 5.65
N VAL A 449 10.61 13.59 4.98
CA VAL A 449 11.98 13.28 4.52
C VAL A 449 12.94 14.41 4.81
N CYS A 450 14.21 14.07 5.04
CA CYS A 450 15.29 15.06 5.20
C CYS A 450 14.96 16.12 6.26
N GLY A 451 14.42 15.70 7.41
CA GLY A 451 14.00 16.63 8.46
C GLY A 451 15.14 17.53 8.95
N ASP A 452 16.39 17.10 8.79
CA ASP A 452 17.59 17.88 9.05
C ASP A 452 17.77 19.11 8.14
N LEU A 453 17.14 19.12 6.96
CA LEU A 453 17.11 20.27 6.05
C LEU A 453 15.97 21.26 6.39
N SER A 454 15.06 20.91 7.31
CA SER A 454 13.86 21.73 7.55
C SER A 454 14.17 23.10 8.12
N VAL A 455 15.18 23.24 8.97
CA VAL A 455 15.60 24.56 9.47
C VAL A 455 16.10 25.42 8.31
N ASP A 456 17.04 24.94 7.50
CA ASP A 456 17.64 25.73 6.43
C ASP A 456 16.60 26.14 5.36
N LEU A 457 15.72 25.23 4.97
CA LEU A 457 14.76 25.44 3.88
C LEU A 457 13.47 26.14 4.33
N LEU A 458 13.02 25.95 5.57
CA LEU A 458 11.74 26.50 6.05
C LEU A 458 11.91 27.77 6.91
N SER A 459 13.09 28.06 7.47
CA SER A 459 13.32 29.33 8.19
C SER A 459 12.98 30.58 7.38
N PRO A 460 13.26 30.64 6.06
CA PRO A 460 12.84 31.78 5.23
C PRO A 460 11.32 31.99 5.14
N LEU A 461 10.52 30.99 5.54
CA LEU A 461 9.05 31.04 5.56
C LEU A 461 8.47 31.50 6.90
N LEU A 462 9.26 31.52 7.97
CA LEU A 462 8.82 32.01 9.28
C LEU A 462 8.30 33.47 9.33
N PRO A 463 8.70 34.40 8.43
CA PRO A 463 8.06 35.71 8.33
C PRO A 463 6.82 35.76 7.40
N ASP A 464 6.43 34.66 6.75
CA ASP A 464 5.32 34.62 5.78
C ASP A 464 3.97 34.43 6.49
N THR A 465 3.27 35.53 6.73
CA THR A 465 2.00 35.55 7.48
C THR A 465 0.76 35.34 6.61
N ARG A 466 0.93 35.04 5.32
CA ARG A 466 -0.21 34.76 4.43
C ARG A 466 -0.94 33.50 4.89
N PRO A 467 -2.29 33.44 4.78
CA PRO A 467 -3.05 32.22 5.02
C PRO A 467 -2.53 31.07 4.14
N ALA A 468 -2.45 29.86 4.71
CA ALA A 468 -2.06 28.65 3.98
C ALA A 468 -3.13 28.22 2.97
N ASP A 469 -4.39 28.40 3.34
CA ASP A 469 -5.57 28.21 2.51
C ASP A 469 -6.60 29.25 2.98
N GLU A 470 -7.22 29.98 2.05
CA GLU A 470 -8.11 31.10 2.39
C GLU A 470 -9.38 30.64 3.11
N ASP A 471 -9.83 29.39 2.91
CA ASP A 471 -11.15 28.94 3.40
C ASP A 471 -11.16 27.60 4.16
N VAL A 472 -10.05 26.84 4.17
CA VAL A 472 -10.12 25.42 4.60
C VAL A 472 -9.32 25.11 5.86
N TRP A 473 -8.14 25.71 6.05
CA TRP A 473 -7.21 25.30 7.11
C TRP A 473 -7.24 26.26 8.29
N THR A 474 -7.90 25.83 9.36
CA THR A 474 -8.00 26.59 10.61
C THR A 474 -7.61 25.74 11.81
N TYR A 475 -7.15 26.37 12.89
CA TYR A 475 -6.82 25.72 14.14
C TYR A 475 -7.61 26.33 15.31
N PRO A 476 -7.93 25.54 16.36
CA PRO A 476 -8.61 26.06 17.54
C PRO A 476 -7.64 26.89 18.38
N VAL A 477 -8.04 28.11 18.77
CA VAL A 477 -7.23 29.00 19.61
C VAL A 477 -7.01 28.41 21.00
N VAL A 478 -8.03 27.71 21.54
CA VAL A 478 -7.97 27.08 22.86
C VAL A 478 -8.00 25.56 22.69
N PRO A 479 -7.04 24.82 23.28
CA PRO A 479 -7.05 23.36 23.22
C PRO A 479 -8.39 22.78 23.70
N ASN A 480 -8.91 21.80 22.98
CA ASN A 480 -10.17 21.12 23.27
C ASN A 480 -11.44 22.01 23.19
N LYS A 481 -11.36 23.21 22.61
CA LYS A 481 -12.53 23.99 22.20
C LYS A 481 -12.57 24.08 20.68
N ASP A 482 -13.75 23.94 20.10
CA ASP A 482 -13.88 24.09 18.65
C ASP A 482 -13.69 25.55 18.24
N GLU A 483 -14.25 26.50 19.00
CA GLU A 483 -14.19 27.93 18.72
C GLU A 483 -13.51 28.73 19.86
N PRO A 484 -12.86 29.87 19.56
CA PRO A 484 -12.69 30.44 18.23
C PRO A 484 -11.62 29.73 17.40
N ARG A 485 -11.81 29.65 16.08
CA ARG A 485 -10.81 29.17 15.12
C ARG A 485 -10.12 30.33 14.40
N LEU A 486 -8.82 30.17 14.13
CA LEU A 486 -8.06 31.12 13.32
C LEU A 486 -7.47 30.40 12.08
N PRO A 487 -7.30 31.10 10.95
CA PRO A 487 -6.66 30.52 9.77
C PRO A 487 -5.20 30.19 10.07
N VAL A 488 -4.77 29.04 9.59
CA VAL A 488 -3.35 28.61 9.61
C VAL A 488 -2.59 29.44 8.57
N ARG A 489 -1.41 29.96 8.93
CA ARG A 489 -0.54 30.74 8.02
C ARG A 489 0.66 29.90 7.58
N VAL A 490 1.34 30.34 6.52
CA VAL A 490 2.57 29.66 6.04
C VAL A 490 3.63 29.53 7.13
N CYS A 491 3.86 30.60 7.89
CA CYS A 491 4.81 30.60 8.99
C CYS A 491 4.45 29.60 10.10
N ASP A 492 3.16 29.35 10.35
CA ASP A 492 2.67 28.42 11.36
C ASP A 492 2.97 26.96 10.96
N VAL A 493 2.71 26.60 9.68
CA VAL A 493 3.03 25.27 9.13
C VAL A 493 4.55 25.03 9.14
N ALA A 494 5.32 26.02 8.69
CA ALA A 494 6.78 25.93 8.70
C ALA A 494 7.34 25.73 10.11
N ALA A 495 6.84 26.48 11.09
CA ALA A 495 7.25 26.36 12.49
C ALA A 495 6.87 25.01 13.10
N GLU A 496 5.68 24.48 12.80
CA GLU A 496 5.27 23.14 13.24
C GLU A 496 6.22 22.06 12.72
N VAL A 497 6.50 22.05 11.41
CA VAL A 497 7.40 21.07 10.80
C VAL A 497 8.82 21.18 11.36
N ILE A 498 9.36 22.40 11.50
CA ILE A 498 10.67 22.62 12.15
C ILE A 498 10.66 22.05 13.57
N SER A 499 9.63 22.33 14.37
CA SER A 499 9.55 21.88 15.77
C SER A 499 9.44 20.36 15.91
N LYS A 500 8.78 19.71 14.95
CA LYS A 500 8.65 18.24 14.90
C LYS A 500 10.00 17.57 14.63
N ASN A 501 10.78 18.15 13.71
CA ASN A 501 12.10 17.63 13.35
C ASN A 501 13.20 18.04 14.35
N PHE A 502 13.03 19.19 15.03
CA PHE A 502 13.96 19.74 16.01
C PHE A 502 13.23 20.08 17.31
N PRO A 503 13.03 19.12 18.23
CA PRO A 503 12.24 19.32 19.44
C PRO A 503 12.70 20.45 20.38
N ARG A 504 13.94 20.94 20.23
CA ARG A 504 14.48 22.11 20.95
C ARG A 504 13.88 23.44 20.46
N LEU A 505 13.46 23.49 19.19
CA LEU A 505 12.75 24.59 18.58
C LEU A 505 11.25 24.43 18.83
N SER A 506 10.79 24.74 20.04
CA SER A 506 9.41 24.48 20.43
C SER A 506 8.42 25.41 19.69
N PHE A 507 7.39 24.82 19.10
CA PHE A 507 6.20 25.50 18.60
C PHE A 507 4.97 24.68 18.94
N LYS A 508 3.88 25.35 19.31
CA LYS A 508 2.56 24.74 19.50
C LYS A 508 1.55 25.61 18.77
N MET A 509 0.78 24.99 17.88
CA MET A 509 -0.29 25.63 17.13
C MET A 509 -1.52 25.87 18.03
N GLN A 510 -1.34 26.74 19.02
CA GLN A 510 -2.29 27.07 20.09
C GLN A 510 -2.15 28.55 20.43
N GLY A 511 -3.29 29.21 20.72
CA GLY A 511 -3.35 30.63 21.00
C GLY A 511 -3.68 31.50 19.78
N THR A 512 -3.74 32.80 20.01
CA THR A 512 -3.93 33.84 18.99
C THR A 512 -2.73 33.94 18.05
N HIS A 513 -2.89 34.52 16.86
CA HIS A 513 -1.76 34.80 15.96
C HIS A 513 -0.64 35.58 16.64
N LYS A 514 -0.96 36.51 17.56
CA LYS A 514 0.03 37.26 18.33
C LYS A 514 0.91 36.34 19.19
N GLU A 515 0.32 35.32 19.80
CA GLU A 515 1.04 34.35 20.63
C GLU A 515 1.86 33.39 19.75
N LEU A 516 1.33 32.97 18.59
CA LEU A 516 2.11 32.22 17.61
C LEU A 516 3.30 33.01 17.08
N ASP A 517 3.13 34.31 16.79
CA ASP A 517 4.20 35.19 16.33
C ASP A 517 5.32 35.32 17.38
N GLN A 518 4.98 35.34 18.67
CA GLN A 518 5.98 35.31 19.76
C GLN A 518 6.77 34.00 19.79
N GLN A 519 6.10 32.86 19.60
CA GLN A 519 6.75 31.55 19.52
C GLN A 519 7.69 31.49 18.30
N ILE A 520 7.21 31.93 17.13
CA ILE A 520 7.98 31.96 15.88
C ILE A 520 9.17 32.91 16.01
N GLN A 521 9.00 34.08 16.63
CA GLN A 521 10.10 35.01 16.85
C GLN A 521 11.19 34.40 17.74
N LYS A 522 10.81 33.73 18.84
CA LYS A 522 11.76 32.99 19.68
C LYS A 522 12.48 31.88 18.91
N MET A 523 11.75 31.12 18.10
CA MET A 523 12.32 30.09 17.23
C MET A 523 13.36 30.69 16.27
N ARG A 524 13.06 31.82 15.62
CA ARG A 524 14.00 32.52 14.73
C ARG A 524 15.27 32.96 15.46
N GLU A 525 15.15 33.45 16.69
CA GLU A 525 16.29 33.84 17.54
C GLU A 525 17.15 32.64 17.96
N GLN A 526 16.55 31.47 18.19
CA GLN A 526 17.29 30.23 18.45
C GLN A 526 18.03 29.76 17.18
N ILE A 527 17.35 29.78 16.03
CA ILE A 527 17.95 29.41 14.73
C ILE A 527 19.12 30.33 14.39
N ALA A 528 18.97 31.65 14.57
CA ALA A 528 20.05 32.62 14.31
C ALA A 528 21.29 32.42 15.21
N ARG A 529 21.11 31.81 16.38
CA ARG A 529 22.19 31.46 17.32
C ARG A 529 22.73 30.03 17.13
N HIS A 530 22.18 29.28 16.16
CA HIS A 530 22.43 27.84 15.98
C HIS A 530 22.18 27.01 17.25
N ASP A 531 21.16 27.40 18.03
CA ASP A 531 20.76 26.76 19.29
C ASP A 531 19.57 25.82 19.07
N TYR A 532 19.77 24.73 18.32
CA TYR A 532 18.74 23.74 17.98
C TYR A 532 19.22 22.30 17.89
#